data_AF-F8QL30-F1
#
_entry.id   AF-F8QL30-F1
#
_cell.length_a   1.000
_cell.length_b   1.000
_cell.length_c   1.000
_cell.angle_alpha   90.00
_cell.angle_beta   90.00
_cell.angle_gamma   90.00
#
_symmetry.space_group_name_H-M   'P 1'
#
loop_
_entity.id
_entity.type
_entity.pdbx_description
1 polymer ?
#
loop_
_entity_poly.entity_id
_entity_poly.type
_entity_poly.pdbx_seq_one_letter_code
_entity_poly.pdbx_strand_id
1 'polypeptide(L)' 'FWVDAMQTAAYITARSPASGLHGKTPYEILFKRRVDPTLFRPFGCQAYALIPKDKR' A
#
# COMPACT_ATOMS: atom_id res chain seq x y z
N PHE A 1 -15.26 5.57 -2.02
CA PHE A 1 -15.15 4.08 -2.04
C PHE A 1 -14.33 3.57 -3.21
N TRP A 2 -14.80 3.66 -4.47
CA TRP A 2 -14.03 3.14 -5.62
C TRP A 2 -12.72 3.89 -5.89
N VAL A 3 -12.74 5.22 -5.85
CA VAL A 3 -11.53 6.05 -6.02
C VAL A 3 -10.48 5.70 -4.96
N ASP A 4 -10.89 5.61 -3.69
CA ASP A 4 -9.99 5.26 -2.58
C ASP A 4 -9.43 3.84 -2.74
N ALA A 5 -10.26 2.90 -3.19
CA ALA A 5 -9.84 1.52 -3.47
C ALA A 5 -8.80 1.46 -4.59
N MET A 6 -9.02 2.18 -5.70
CA MET A 6 -8.08 2.24 -6.82
C MET A 6 -6.76 2.93 -6.42
N GLN A 7 -6.84 4.03 -5.66
CA GLN A 7 -5.66 4.71 -5.14
C GLN A 7 -4.84 3.79 -4.23
N THR A 8 -5.51 3.03 -3.35
CA THR A 8 -4.86 2.07 -2.46
C THR A 8 -4.21 0.93 -3.26
N ALA A 9 -4.90 0.39 -4.27
CA ALA A 9 -4.34 -0.64 -5.15
C ALA A 9 -3.07 -0.14 -5.87
N ALA A 10 -3.13 1.03 -6.50
CA ALA A 10 -1.98 1.64 -7.15
C ALA A 10 -0.83 1.90 -6.16
N TYR A 11 -1.14 2.35 -4.94
CA TYR A 11 -0.17 2.60 -3.89
C TYR A 11 0.58 1.34 -3.45
N ILE A 12 -0.15 0.24 -3.27
CA ILE A 12 0.41 -1.08 -2.92
C ILE A 12 1.25 -1.62 -4.06
N THR A 13 0.73 -1.59 -5.30
CA THR A 13 1.45 -2.11 -6.48
C THR A 13 2.76 -1.38 -6.72
N ALA A 14 2.79 -0.05 -6.59
CA ALA A 14 4.02 0.73 -6.78
C ALA A 14 5.12 0.42 -5.73
N ARG A 15 4.74 -0.11 -4.58
CA ARG A 15 5.63 -0.42 -3.43
C ARG A 15 5.80 -1.90 -3.16
N SER A 16 5.22 -2.74 -4.01
CA SER A 16 5.41 -4.19 -3.96
C SER A 16 6.57 -4.59 -4.87
N PRO A 17 7.35 -5.61 -4.52
CA PRO A 17 8.39 -6.14 -5.39
C PRO A 17 7.81 -6.56 -6.74
N ALA A 18 8.49 -6.19 -7.83
CA ALA A 18 8.13 -6.65 -9.17
C ALA A 18 9.20 -7.61 -9.69
N SER A 19 8.78 -8.72 -10.31
CA SER A 19 9.68 -9.74 -10.86
C SER A 19 10.63 -9.15 -11.90
N GLY A 20 10.15 -8.27 -12.77
CA GLY A 20 10.94 -7.56 -13.77
C GLY A 20 11.95 -6.55 -13.19
N LEU A 21 11.90 -6.28 -11.88
CA LEU A 21 12.79 -5.34 -11.19
C LEU A 21 13.75 -6.05 -10.22
N HIS A 22 13.95 -7.36 -10.37
CA HIS A 22 14.82 -8.17 -9.52
C HIS A 22 14.48 -8.05 -8.03
N GLY A 23 13.18 -7.99 -7.69
CA GLY A 23 12.71 -7.88 -6.31
C GLY A 23 12.76 -6.46 -5.73
N LYS A 24 13.17 -5.45 -6.51
CA LYS A 24 13.00 -4.04 -6.14
C LYS A 24 11.56 -3.57 -6.41
N THR A 25 11.16 -2.53 -5.70
CA THR A 25 9.86 -1.90 -5.91
C THR A 25 9.94 -0.83 -7.01
N PRO A 26 8.88 -0.61 -7.81
CA PRO A 26 8.84 0.49 -8.78
C PRO A 26 9.14 1.86 -8.15
N TYR A 27 8.62 2.11 -6.94
CA TYR A 27 8.85 3.34 -6.19
C TYR A 27 10.34 3.56 -5.85
N GLU A 28 11.04 2.50 -5.44
CA GLU A 28 12.48 2.59 -5.15
C GLU A 28 13.31 2.96 -6.37
N ILE A 29 12.93 2.47 -7.54
CA ILE A 29 13.66 2.77 -8.78
C ILE A 29 13.39 4.21 -9.23
N LEU A 30 12.13 4.63 -9.22
CA LEU A 30 11.72 5.95 -9.68
C LEU A 30 12.24 7.07 -8.79
N PHE A 31 12.13 6.90 -7.47
CA PHE A 31 12.47 7.95 -6.51
C PHE A 31 13.83 7.74 -5.82
N LYS A 32 14.53 6.65 -6.14
CA LYS A 32 15.82 6.26 -5.52
C LYS A 32 15.76 6.24 -3.98
N ARG A 33 14.59 5.94 -3.43
CA ARG A 33 14.30 5.95 -1.99
C ARG A 33 13.76 4.60 -1.55
N ARG A 34 14.36 4.03 -0.51
CA ARG A 34 13.88 2.78 0.12
C ARG A 34 12.46 2.94 0.65
N VAL A 35 11.65 1.92 0.41
CA VAL A 35 10.31 1.79 1.01
C VAL A 35 10.44 1.06 2.33
N ASP A 36 9.79 1.58 3.37
CA ASP A 36 9.67 0.86 4.63
C ASP A 36 8.58 -0.22 4.50
N PRO A 37 8.89 -1.52 4.63
CA PRO A 37 7.90 -2.59 4.50
C PRO A 37 6.88 -2.60 5.66
N THR A 38 7.18 -1.98 6.80
CA THR A 38 6.26 -1.91 7.96
C THR A 38 5.03 -1.04 7.71
N LEU A 39 5.07 -0.24 6.64
CA LEU A 39 3.95 0.52 6.13
C LEU A 39 2.76 -0.39 5.76
N PHE A 40 3.03 -1.63 5.34
CA PHE A 40 2.01 -2.62 5.07
C PHE A 40 1.80 -3.51 6.28
N ARG A 41 0.52 -3.73 6.62
CA ARG A 41 0.15 -4.71 7.64
C ARG A 41 0.09 -6.10 7.02
N PRO A 42 0.50 -7.15 7.74
CA PRO A 42 0.36 -8.52 7.27
C PRO A 42 -1.11 -8.88 7.07
N PHE A 43 -1.36 -9.80 6.12
CA PHE A 43 -2.71 -10.32 5.92
C PHE A 43 -3.22 -10.99 7.21
N GLY A 44 -4.47 -10.73 7.58
CA GLY A 44 -5.05 -11.22 8.84
C GLY A 44 -4.73 -10.37 10.08
N CYS A 45 -4.08 -9.21 9.94
CA CYS A 45 -3.95 -8.27 11.05
C CYS A 45 -5.32 -7.77 11.53
N GLN A 46 -5.40 -7.40 12.82
CA GLN A 46 -6.58 -6.72 13.33
C GLN A 46 -6.80 -5.39 12.59
N ALA A 47 -7.98 -5.24 11.99
CA ALA A 47 -8.41 -4.04 11.29
C ALA A 47 -9.71 -3.52 11.92
N TYR A 48 -9.87 -2.20 11.96
CA TYR A 48 -11.07 -1.55 12.47
C TYR A 48 -11.85 -0.92 11.33
N ALA A 49 -13.18 -1.07 11.35
CA ALA A 49 -14.03 -0.36 10.41
C ALA A 49 -14.03 1.15 10.74
N LEU A 50 -13.92 1.98 9.71
CA LEU A 50 -14.08 3.42 9.86
C LEU A 50 -15.56 3.72 10.16
N ILE A 51 -15.85 4.14 11.39
CA ILE A 51 -17.20 4.60 11.77
C ILE A 51 -17.35 6.06 11.31
N PRO A 52 -18.37 6.39 10.49
CA PRO A 52 -18.64 7.77 10.08
C PRO A 52 -18.82 8.68 11.31
N LYS A 53 -18.34 9.92 11.23
CA LYS A 53 -18.38 10.86 12.37
C LYS A 53 -19.77 11.06 12.94
N ASP A 54 -20.80 11.02 12.09
CA ASP A 54 -22.21 11.17 12.48
C ASP A 54 -22.76 9.99 13.30
N LYS A 55 -22.06 8.85 13.30
CA LYS A 55 -22.44 7.61 14.01
C LYS A 55 -21.45 7.24 15.12
N ARG A 56 -20.50 8.13 15.45
CA ARG A 56 -19.51 7.95 16.51
C ARG A 56 -20.05 8.42 17.85
#